data_AF-A0A3M1HXK9-F1
#
_entry.id   AF-A0A3M1HXK9-F1
#
_cell.length_a   1.000
_cell.length_b   1.000
_cell.length_c   1.000
_cell.angle_alpha   90.00
_cell.angle_beta   90.00
_cell.angle_gamma   90.00
#
_symmetry.space_group_name_H-M   'P 1'
#
loop_
_entity.id
_entity.type
_entity.pdbx_description
1 polymer ?
#
loop_
_entity_poly.entity_id
_entity_poly.type
_entity_poly.pdbx_seq_one_letter_code
_entity_poly.pdbx_strand_id
1 'polypeptide(L)'
;MNVAEIRQRFLDYFAREGHEIVPSSPLVPHGDPTLLFTNAGMVQFKNVFLGKEKRPYQRAASCQKCVRAGGKHNDLENVGYTARHHTFFEMLGNFSFGDYFKREAIFYAWRFLTEELGLDPARLFVTVYVDDDEAARIWLDEIGIDPKRFARIAGEDNFWSMGDTGPCGPCTEIFFDHGPEVPGGPPGTPEADGDRFVEIWNIVFMQYDRDAEGRLHPLPHPNVDTGMGLERIAAVMQGVHSNFDIDLFRHLIDAASEITGVRYGEDAEKDISLRVIADHVRAIGFLIADGVLPSNEGRGFVLRRILRRALRHGWMLGRKEPFLWRMVAPLVDEMGGHYRELVEAQHNIEQVVRVEEERFLRTLGKGLKLVAEAAEKAADGGTIPGDTLFVLYDTYGFPVDLVADILRGRNLKLDLEGFERRMEEQRARARAAWKGSGEEAPEEAFLAIRDERGASEFLGYQTLAAEGAIVGIVRDGRMRDALAKGEQGWVVLNQTPFYGES
;
A
#
# COMPACT_ATOMS: atom_id res chain seq x y z
N MET A 1 -2.84 -25.86 -0.71
CA MET A 1 -4.00 -25.02 -1.07
C MET A 1 -3.45 -23.80 -1.79
N ASN A 2 -4.00 -23.46 -2.94
CA ASN A 2 -3.49 -22.34 -3.76
C ASN A 2 -3.99 -20.99 -3.19
N VAL A 3 -3.38 -19.86 -3.58
CA VAL A 3 -3.74 -18.53 -3.03
C VAL A 3 -5.22 -18.19 -3.26
N ALA A 4 -5.75 -18.51 -4.45
CA ALA A 4 -7.15 -18.23 -4.79
C ALA A 4 -8.15 -19.02 -3.92
N GLU A 5 -7.86 -20.29 -3.65
CA GLU A 5 -8.64 -21.15 -2.78
C GLU A 5 -8.66 -20.63 -1.34
N ILE A 6 -7.52 -20.18 -0.81
CA ILE A 6 -7.43 -19.62 0.55
C ILE A 6 -8.28 -18.35 0.65
N ARG A 7 -8.16 -17.45 -0.34
CA ARG A 7 -8.96 -16.22 -0.42
C ARG A 7 -10.45 -16.54 -0.39
N GLN A 8 -10.90 -17.44 -1.26
CA GLN A 8 -12.33 -17.78 -1.36
C GLN A 8 -12.83 -18.47 -0.09
N ARG A 9 -12.05 -19.38 0.50
CA ARG A 9 -12.42 -20.06 1.76
C ARG A 9 -12.59 -19.08 2.91
N PHE A 10 -11.74 -18.06 3.02
CA PHE A 10 -11.89 -17.02 4.03
C PHE A 10 -13.21 -16.27 3.88
N LEU A 11 -13.51 -15.80 2.65
CA LEU A 11 -14.74 -15.06 2.38
C LEU A 11 -15.97 -15.95 2.60
N ASP A 12 -15.95 -17.19 2.13
CA ASP A 12 -17.04 -18.15 2.32
C ASP A 12 -17.25 -18.50 3.80
N TYR A 13 -16.17 -18.62 4.58
CA TYR A 13 -16.24 -18.86 6.02
C TYR A 13 -16.97 -17.73 6.73
N PHE A 14 -16.55 -16.48 6.53
CA PHE A 14 -17.20 -15.34 7.18
C PHE A 14 -18.60 -15.06 6.64
N ALA A 15 -18.89 -15.38 5.38
CA ALA A 15 -20.25 -15.36 4.87
C ALA A 15 -21.17 -16.33 5.65
N ARG A 16 -20.69 -17.53 5.99
CA ARG A 16 -21.43 -18.50 6.83
C ARG A 16 -21.63 -18.01 8.26
N GLU A 17 -20.69 -17.21 8.78
CA GLU A 17 -20.77 -16.59 10.12
C GLU A 17 -21.61 -15.29 10.14
N GLY A 18 -22.26 -14.96 9.03
CA GLY A 18 -23.22 -13.85 8.92
C GLY A 18 -22.60 -12.51 8.56
N HIS A 19 -21.38 -12.48 8.02
CA HIS A 19 -20.73 -11.26 7.54
C HIS A 19 -21.16 -10.95 6.12
N GLU A 20 -21.39 -9.66 5.84
CA GLU A 20 -21.55 -9.18 4.47
C GLU A 20 -20.18 -9.25 3.76
N ILE A 21 -20.12 -9.85 2.57
CA ILE A 21 -18.90 -9.88 1.77
C ILE A 21 -18.80 -8.58 0.96
N VAL A 22 -17.90 -7.70 1.40
CA VAL A 22 -17.70 -6.38 0.79
C VAL A 22 -16.51 -6.46 -0.18
N PRO A 23 -16.67 -5.97 -1.44
CA PRO A 23 -15.55 -5.89 -2.37
C PRO A 23 -14.39 -5.06 -1.84
N SER A 24 -13.19 -5.36 -2.32
CA SER A 24 -12.00 -4.54 -2.10
C SER A 24 -12.24 -3.10 -2.56
N SER A 25 -11.91 -2.11 -1.73
CA SER A 25 -11.89 -0.71 -2.14
C SER A 25 -10.68 -0.41 -3.04
N PRO A 26 -10.70 0.68 -3.83
CA PRO A 26 -9.53 1.12 -4.58
C PRO A 26 -8.32 1.39 -3.67
N LEU A 27 -7.12 1.27 -4.24
CA LEU A 27 -5.87 1.65 -3.57
C LEU A 27 -5.77 3.15 -3.31
N VAL A 28 -6.56 3.95 -4.02
CA VAL A 28 -6.67 5.40 -3.82
C VAL A 28 -7.87 5.67 -2.91
N PRO A 29 -7.67 6.01 -1.62
CA PRO A 29 -8.78 6.22 -0.70
C PRO A 29 -9.59 7.45 -1.09
N HIS A 30 -10.91 7.31 -1.14
CA HIS A 30 -11.83 8.41 -1.37
C HIS A 30 -12.05 9.20 -0.08
N GLY A 31 -11.94 10.53 -0.13
CA GLY A 31 -12.30 11.41 0.98
C GLY A 31 -11.31 11.43 2.16
N ASP A 32 -10.13 10.83 2.03
CA ASP A 32 -9.05 10.93 3.01
C ASP A 32 -7.77 11.51 2.37
N PRO A 33 -7.49 12.82 2.52
CA PRO A 33 -6.29 13.44 1.96
C PRO A 33 -5.02 13.08 2.74
N THR A 34 -5.12 12.47 3.92
CA THR A 34 -3.98 12.13 4.78
C THR A 34 -3.35 10.79 4.41
N LEU A 35 -4.10 9.91 3.73
CA LEU A 35 -3.63 8.61 3.28
C LEU A 35 -3.21 8.61 1.82
N LEU A 36 -1.94 8.24 1.58
CA LEU A 36 -1.42 8.05 0.23
C LEU A 36 -2.09 6.87 -0.46
N PHE A 37 -2.13 5.71 0.19
CA PHE A 37 -2.77 4.51 -0.34
C PHE A 37 -3.52 3.76 0.76
N THR A 38 -4.50 2.97 0.35
CA THR A 38 -5.14 1.97 1.21
C THR A 38 -4.09 0.96 1.67
N ASN A 39 -3.81 0.93 2.97
CA ASN A 39 -2.74 0.13 3.58
C ASN A 39 -3.27 -1.02 4.47
N ALA A 40 -4.58 -1.07 4.68
CA ALA A 40 -5.29 -2.05 5.50
C ALA A 40 -6.75 -2.21 5.07
N GLY A 41 -7.36 -3.34 5.43
CA GLY A 41 -8.78 -3.66 5.19
C GLY A 41 -9.76 -2.64 5.77
N MET A 42 -9.47 -2.13 6.96
CA MET A 42 -10.35 -1.22 7.71
C MET A 42 -10.53 0.17 7.08
N VAL A 43 -9.66 0.59 6.15
CA VAL A 43 -9.64 1.97 5.63
C VAL A 43 -11.00 2.34 5.02
N GLN A 44 -11.61 1.43 4.25
CA GLN A 44 -12.93 1.66 3.64
C GLN A 44 -14.09 1.71 4.66
N PHE A 45 -13.84 1.28 5.90
CA PHE A 45 -14.82 1.26 6.99
C PHE A 45 -14.52 2.31 8.08
N LYS A 46 -13.50 3.18 7.90
CA LYS A 46 -13.09 4.20 8.88
C LYS A 46 -14.26 5.00 9.44
N ASN A 47 -15.13 5.52 8.57
CA ASN A 47 -16.28 6.32 8.99
C ASN A 47 -17.36 5.50 9.69
N VAL A 48 -17.45 4.20 9.41
CA VAL A 48 -18.36 3.28 10.11
C VAL A 48 -17.87 3.05 11.53
N PHE A 49 -16.57 2.80 11.72
CA PHE A 49 -15.95 2.66 13.05
C PHE A 49 -16.11 3.93 13.91
N LEU A 50 -16.01 5.10 13.29
CA LEU A 50 -16.22 6.40 13.94
C LEU A 50 -17.70 6.74 14.18
N GLY A 51 -18.65 5.92 13.71
CA GLY A 51 -20.09 6.19 13.78
C GLY A 51 -20.58 7.34 12.90
N LYS A 52 -19.74 7.85 11.98
CA LYS A 52 -20.06 8.92 11.03
C LYS A 52 -20.86 8.41 9.83
N GLU A 53 -20.75 7.12 9.54
CA GLU A 53 -21.44 6.45 8.43
C GLU A 53 -22.19 5.22 8.96
N LYS A 54 -23.38 4.96 8.41
CA LYS A 54 -24.17 3.77 8.74
C LYS A 54 -24.25 2.84 7.54
N ARG A 55 -24.06 1.55 7.78
CA ARG A 55 -24.21 0.48 6.78
C ARG A 55 -25.46 -0.35 7.10
N PRO A 56 -26.05 -1.05 6.11
CA PRO A 56 -27.18 -1.95 6.34
C PRO A 56 -26.80 -3.24 7.08
N TYR A 57 -25.50 -3.47 7.29
CA TYR A 57 -24.92 -4.61 8.00
C TYR A 57 -24.07 -4.13 9.19
N GLN A 58 -23.94 -4.98 10.20
CA GLN A 58 -23.08 -4.75 11.38
C GLN A 58 -21.81 -5.61 11.36
N ARG A 59 -21.71 -6.54 10.39
CA ARG A 59 -20.58 -7.44 10.19
C ARG A 59 -20.17 -7.39 8.73
N ALA A 60 -18.87 -7.35 8.45
CA ALA A 60 -18.36 -7.40 7.09
C ALA A 60 -17.11 -8.26 7.00
N ALA A 61 -16.84 -8.85 5.84
CA ALA A 61 -15.55 -9.45 5.53
C ALA A 61 -15.12 -9.05 4.12
N SER A 62 -13.81 -8.91 3.91
CA SER A 62 -13.25 -8.50 2.62
C SER A 62 -11.85 -9.08 2.40
N CYS A 63 -11.43 -9.11 1.13
CA CYS A 63 -10.03 -9.26 0.74
C CYS A 63 -9.58 -7.92 0.14
N GLN A 64 -8.89 -7.11 0.93
CA GLN A 64 -8.52 -5.75 0.55
C GLN A 64 -7.14 -5.70 -0.12
N LYS A 65 -7.08 -5.04 -1.28
CA LYS A 65 -5.84 -4.64 -1.95
C LYS A 65 -5.12 -3.61 -1.08
N CYS A 66 -3.89 -3.86 -0.70
CA CYS A 66 -3.12 -2.96 0.17
C CYS A 66 -1.79 -2.57 -0.48
N VAL A 67 -1.39 -1.30 -0.33
CA VAL A 67 -0.06 -0.82 -0.70
C VAL A 67 0.65 -0.17 0.48
N ARG A 68 1.87 -0.61 0.77
CA ARG A 68 2.77 -0.06 1.81
C ARG A 68 4.06 0.44 1.18
N ALA A 69 3.96 1.57 0.46
CA ALA A 69 5.07 2.19 -0.24
C ALA A 69 5.21 3.70 0.04
N GLY A 70 4.71 4.16 1.20
CA GLY A 70 4.79 5.56 1.63
C GLY A 70 4.04 5.84 2.94
N GLY A 71 4.35 6.97 3.57
CA GLY A 71 3.79 7.35 4.87
C GLY A 71 4.35 6.52 6.03
N LYS A 72 3.57 6.34 7.10
CA LYS A 72 3.92 5.58 8.31
C LYS A 72 4.25 4.11 8.03
N HIS A 73 3.57 3.50 7.07
CA HIS A 73 3.76 2.09 6.70
C HIS A 73 4.44 2.01 5.33
N ASN A 74 5.76 1.88 5.33
CA ASN A 74 6.58 1.85 4.13
C ASN A 74 7.52 0.66 4.13
N ASP A 75 7.16 -0.38 3.37
CA ASP A 75 7.92 -1.62 3.23
C ASP A 75 8.78 -1.65 1.98
N LEU A 76 8.80 -0.56 1.19
CA LEU A 76 9.48 -0.50 -0.10
C LEU A 76 10.93 -0.99 0.03
N GLU A 77 11.66 -0.52 1.03
CA GLU A 77 13.06 -0.86 1.22
C GLU A 77 13.33 -2.32 1.61
N ASN A 78 12.34 -3.02 2.18
CA ASN A 78 12.43 -4.40 2.66
C ASN A 78 12.13 -5.43 1.56
N VAL A 79 11.40 -5.02 0.53
CA VAL A 79 10.96 -5.90 -0.57
C VAL A 79 12.16 -6.52 -1.30
N GLY A 80 12.08 -7.83 -1.51
CA GLY A 80 13.11 -8.65 -2.17
C GLY A 80 14.22 -9.14 -1.25
N TYR A 81 14.47 -8.44 -0.14
CA TYR A 81 15.51 -8.78 0.84
C TYR A 81 15.01 -9.67 1.97
N THR A 82 13.74 -9.53 2.32
CA THR A 82 13.08 -10.34 3.37
C THR A 82 12.10 -11.32 2.74
N ALA A 83 11.74 -12.36 3.48
CA ALA A 83 10.81 -13.40 3.03
C ALA A 83 9.33 -12.96 3.02
N ARG A 84 9.00 -11.82 3.66
CA ARG A 84 7.63 -11.50 4.09
C ARG A 84 7.10 -10.11 3.72
N HIS A 85 7.93 -9.21 3.23
CA HIS A 85 7.54 -7.82 2.93
C HIS A 85 7.29 -7.62 1.44
N HIS A 86 6.19 -6.92 1.15
CA HIS A 86 5.68 -6.63 -0.18
C HIS A 86 5.32 -5.15 -0.28
N THR A 87 5.39 -4.57 -1.49
CA THR A 87 4.82 -3.24 -1.72
C THR A 87 3.32 -3.33 -1.86
N PHE A 88 2.83 -4.36 -2.56
CA PHE A 88 1.43 -4.69 -2.74
C PHE A 88 1.14 -6.06 -2.14
N PHE A 89 0.08 -6.16 -1.36
CA PHE A 89 -0.37 -7.42 -0.79
C PHE A 89 -1.89 -7.40 -0.57
N GLU A 90 -2.44 -8.58 -0.27
CA GLU A 90 -3.86 -8.72 0.01
C GLU A 90 -4.10 -8.98 1.50
N MET A 91 -5.00 -8.20 2.10
CA MET A 91 -5.37 -8.33 3.50
C MET A 91 -6.77 -8.94 3.61
N LEU A 92 -6.84 -10.16 4.13
CA LEU A 92 -8.09 -10.80 4.53
C LEU A 92 -8.53 -10.23 5.88
N GLY A 93 -9.74 -9.70 5.96
CA GLY A 93 -10.23 -9.09 7.20
C GLY A 93 -11.70 -9.37 7.46
N ASN A 94 -12.03 -9.51 8.74
CA ASN A 94 -13.40 -9.55 9.25
C ASN A 94 -13.62 -8.37 10.20
N PHE A 95 -14.76 -7.71 10.10
CA PHE A 95 -15.04 -6.47 10.79
C PHE A 95 -16.36 -6.58 11.55
N SER A 96 -16.37 -6.04 12.77
CA SER A 96 -17.55 -5.88 13.62
C SER A 96 -17.78 -4.41 13.90
N PHE A 97 -18.98 -3.92 13.60
CA PHE A 97 -19.40 -2.53 13.82
C PHE A 97 -20.39 -2.47 14.98
N GLY A 98 -19.86 -2.48 16.21
CA GLY A 98 -20.68 -2.47 17.43
C GLY A 98 -21.51 -3.73 17.67
N ASP A 99 -21.11 -4.87 17.12
CA ASP A 99 -21.79 -6.16 17.27
C ASP A 99 -20.97 -7.11 18.18
N TYR A 100 -20.24 -8.09 17.62
CA TYR A 100 -19.37 -8.97 18.39
C TYR A 100 -18.03 -8.31 18.75
N PHE A 101 -17.35 -8.82 19.77
CA PHE A 101 -16.09 -8.24 20.25
C PHE A 101 -15.01 -9.31 20.47
N LYS A 102 -14.16 -9.18 21.51
CA LYS A 102 -12.94 -9.98 21.69
C LYS A 102 -13.17 -11.48 21.60
N ARG A 103 -14.16 -11.98 22.36
CA ARG A 103 -14.41 -13.41 22.49
C ARG A 103 -14.72 -14.03 21.14
N GLU A 104 -15.77 -13.57 20.46
CA GLU A 104 -16.16 -14.09 19.16
C GLU A 104 -15.08 -13.88 18.11
N ALA A 105 -14.38 -12.72 18.11
CA ALA A 105 -13.30 -12.45 17.17
C ALA A 105 -12.16 -13.48 17.28
N ILE A 106 -11.73 -13.78 18.51
CA ILE A 106 -10.71 -14.81 18.79
C ILE A 106 -11.21 -16.20 18.35
N PHE A 107 -12.45 -16.56 18.69
CA PHE A 107 -13.03 -17.84 18.29
C PHE A 107 -13.16 -17.99 16.77
N TYR A 108 -13.53 -16.94 16.04
CA TYR A 108 -13.60 -16.96 14.58
C TYR A 108 -12.21 -17.18 13.96
N ALA A 109 -11.22 -16.41 14.41
CA ALA A 109 -9.87 -16.55 13.91
C ALA A 109 -9.31 -17.95 14.19
N TRP A 110 -9.48 -18.45 15.42
CA TRP A 110 -8.99 -19.77 15.81
C TRP A 110 -9.63 -20.89 14.99
N ARG A 111 -10.97 -20.92 14.88
CA ARG A 111 -11.67 -21.96 14.11
C ARG A 111 -11.30 -21.91 12.63
N PHE A 112 -11.17 -20.72 12.04
CA PHE A 112 -10.71 -20.62 10.66
C PHE A 112 -9.32 -21.24 10.48
N LEU A 113 -8.36 -20.91 11.35
CA LEU A 113 -7.00 -21.45 11.24
C LEU A 113 -6.93 -22.96 11.50
N THR A 114 -7.57 -23.46 12.55
CA THR A 114 -7.39 -24.85 13.00
C THR A 114 -8.40 -25.83 12.39
N GLU A 115 -9.61 -25.38 12.08
CA GLU A 115 -10.68 -26.25 11.55
C GLU A 115 -10.84 -26.10 10.03
N GLU A 116 -10.96 -24.86 9.52
CA GLU A 116 -11.16 -24.63 8.07
C GLU A 116 -9.88 -24.81 7.26
N LEU A 117 -8.74 -24.33 7.79
CA LEU A 117 -7.42 -24.51 7.17
C LEU A 117 -6.67 -25.73 7.71
N GLY A 118 -7.05 -26.28 8.86
CA GLY A 118 -6.44 -27.50 9.40
C GLY A 118 -5.02 -27.31 9.92
N LEU A 119 -4.64 -26.08 10.33
CA LEU A 119 -3.33 -25.85 10.94
C LEU A 119 -3.22 -26.55 12.29
N ASP A 120 -2.05 -27.12 12.56
CA ASP A 120 -1.74 -27.71 13.85
C ASP A 120 -1.72 -26.63 14.95
N PRO A 121 -2.63 -26.68 15.94
CA PRO A 121 -2.65 -25.74 17.06
C PRO A 121 -1.31 -25.68 17.81
N ALA A 122 -0.56 -26.79 17.85
CA ALA A 122 0.73 -26.85 18.49
C ALA A 122 1.84 -26.10 17.73
N ARG A 123 1.55 -25.47 16.58
CA ARG A 123 2.45 -24.56 15.87
C ARG A 123 2.04 -23.08 15.99
N LEU A 124 0.89 -22.79 16.60
CA LEU A 124 0.37 -21.44 16.74
C LEU A 124 0.86 -20.81 18.04
N PHE A 125 1.35 -19.57 17.95
CA PHE A 125 1.77 -18.75 19.08
C PHE A 125 0.93 -17.48 19.10
N VAL A 126 0.52 -17.01 20.29
CA VAL A 126 -0.37 -15.86 20.42
C VAL A 126 0.27 -14.78 21.28
N THR A 127 0.09 -13.52 20.87
CA THR A 127 0.43 -12.35 21.67
C THR A 127 -0.83 -11.58 22.07
N VAL A 128 -0.81 -10.94 23.23
CA VAL A 128 -1.84 -9.97 23.64
C VAL A 128 -1.18 -8.73 24.21
N TYR A 129 -1.89 -7.60 24.20
CA TYR A 129 -1.44 -6.40 24.88
C TYR A 129 -1.23 -6.65 26.38
N VAL A 130 -0.18 -6.07 26.95
CA VAL A 130 0.26 -6.34 28.33
C VAL A 130 -0.85 -6.20 29.38
N ASP A 131 -1.72 -5.20 29.20
CA ASP A 131 -2.82 -4.89 30.13
C ASP A 131 -4.18 -5.50 29.72
N ASP A 132 -4.24 -6.30 28.65
CA ASP A 132 -5.49 -6.90 28.17
C ASP A 132 -5.75 -8.29 28.80
N ASP A 133 -6.17 -8.27 30.07
CA ASP A 133 -6.51 -9.48 30.83
C ASP A 133 -7.70 -10.26 30.26
N GLU A 134 -8.61 -9.58 29.57
CA GLU A 134 -9.77 -10.21 28.95
C GLU A 134 -9.34 -11.09 27.77
N ALA A 135 -8.51 -10.55 26.85
CA ALA A 135 -7.98 -11.32 25.73
C ALA A 135 -7.11 -12.49 26.22
N ALA A 136 -6.28 -12.26 27.25
CA ALA A 136 -5.46 -13.31 27.86
C ALA A 136 -6.32 -14.47 28.39
N ARG A 137 -7.40 -14.15 29.12
CA ARG A 137 -8.32 -15.17 29.66
C ARG A 137 -9.01 -15.97 28.55
N ILE A 138 -9.47 -15.31 27.49
CA ILE A 138 -10.11 -15.99 26.36
C ILE A 138 -9.14 -17.00 25.73
N TRP A 139 -7.89 -16.61 25.48
CA TRP A 139 -6.88 -17.50 24.90
C TRP A 139 -6.48 -18.66 25.81
N LEU A 140 -6.20 -18.38 27.09
CA LEU A 140 -5.68 -19.38 28.03
C LEU A 140 -6.76 -20.32 28.56
N ASP A 141 -7.95 -19.79 28.87
CA ASP A 141 -8.99 -20.55 29.58
C ASP A 141 -10.06 -21.10 28.63
N GLU A 142 -10.46 -20.33 27.60
CA GLU A 142 -11.56 -20.71 26.72
C GLU A 142 -11.10 -21.41 25.43
N ILE A 143 -10.06 -20.90 24.78
CA ILE A 143 -9.41 -21.58 23.65
C ILE A 143 -8.50 -22.72 24.15
N GLY A 144 -7.82 -22.50 25.28
CA GLY A 144 -6.95 -23.49 25.89
C GLY A 144 -5.58 -23.60 25.21
N ILE A 145 -5.01 -22.49 24.72
CA ILE A 145 -3.65 -22.49 24.16
C ILE A 145 -2.63 -22.86 25.24
N ASP A 146 -1.56 -23.58 24.86
CA ASP A 146 -0.44 -23.84 25.77
C ASP A 146 0.12 -22.50 26.27
N PRO A 147 0.20 -22.25 27.60
CA PRO A 147 0.79 -21.03 28.14
C PRO A 147 2.23 -20.75 27.69
N LYS A 148 2.97 -21.76 27.20
CA LYS A 148 4.30 -21.59 26.60
C LYS A 148 4.26 -21.00 25.19
N ARG A 149 3.10 -21.00 24.54
CA ARG A 149 2.85 -20.42 23.21
C ARG A 149 2.05 -19.12 23.31
N PHE A 150 2.22 -18.42 24.42
CA PHE A 150 1.51 -17.19 24.72
C PHE A 150 2.48 -16.15 25.28
N ALA A 151 2.38 -14.90 24.82
CA ALA A 151 3.12 -13.79 25.39
C ALA A 151 2.24 -12.55 25.59
N ARG A 152 2.61 -11.76 26.60
CA ARG A 152 2.09 -10.40 26.80
C ARG A 152 3.14 -9.41 26.32
N ILE A 153 2.75 -8.51 25.43
CA ILE A 153 3.65 -7.53 24.83
C ILE A 153 3.10 -6.12 25.06
N ALA A 154 3.99 -5.20 25.40
CA ALA A 154 3.68 -3.79 25.62
C ALA A 154 4.06 -2.95 24.40
N GLY A 155 3.57 -1.71 24.33
CA GLY A 155 3.95 -0.77 23.27
C GLY A 155 3.20 -1.00 21.96
N GLU A 156 3.83 -0.62 20.86
CA GLU A 156 3.17 -0.53 19.55
C GLU A 156 2.87 -1.89 18.91
N ASP A 157 3.58 -2.96 19.29
CA ASP A 157 3.41 -4.31 18.73
C ASP A 157 2.01 -4.87 18.99
N ASN A 158 1.45 -4.62 20.19
CA ASN A 158 0.10 -5.07 20.55
C ASN A 158 -0.87 -3.90 20.86
N PHE A 159 -0.53 -2.68 20.44
CA PHE A 159 -1.44 -1.54 20.48
C PHE A 159 -1.51 -0.91 19.10
N TRP A 160 -2.55 -1.27 18.35
CA TRP A 160 -2.71 -0.84 16.98
C TRP A 160 -3.34 0.56 16.90
N SER A 161 -2.89 1.35 15.93
CA SER A 161 -3.45 2.67 15.60
C SER A 161 -3.48 2.88 14.09
N MET A 162 -4.56 3.46 13.57
CA MET A 162 -4.71 3.77 12.14
C MET A 162 -3.65 4.74 11.62
N GLY A 163 -3.22 5.66 12.47
CA GLY A 163 -2.27 6.72 12.17
C GLY A 163 -1.96 7.50 13.44
N ASP A 164 -1.55 8.76 13.30
CA ASP A 164 -1.28 9.62 14.46
C ASP A 164 -2.55 10.00 15.22
N THR A 165 -3.69 9.98 14.52
CA THR A 165 -5.04 10.20 15.06
C THR A 165 -6.02 9.16 14.51
N GLY A 166 -7.16 8.95 15.17
CA GLY A 166 -8.22 8.07 14.70
C GLY A 166 -8.43 6.82 15.57
N PRO A 167 -9.25 5.86 15.09
CA PRO A 167 -9.55 4.63 15.82
C PRO A 167 -8.28 3.83 16.16
N CYS A 168 -8.22 3.32 17.39
CA CYS A 168 -7.11 2.53 17.91
C CYS A 168 -7.55 1.62 19.07
N GLY A 169 -6.70 0.69 19.46
CA GLY A 169 -6.94 -0.19 20.59
C GLY A 169 -5.90 -1.29 20.75
N PRO A 170 -5.97 -2.07 21.84
CA PRO A 170 -5.15 -3.26 22.01
C PRO A 170 -5.48 -4.26 20.91
N CYS A 171 -4.49 -5.06 20.54
CA CYS A 171 -4.69 -6.16 19.62
C CYS A 171 -4.07 -7.45 20.14
N THR A 172 -4.52 -8.55 19.57
CA THR A 172 -3.91 -9.87 19.74
C THR A 172 -3.49 -10.37 18.37
N GLU A 173 -2.30 -10.96 18.31
CA GLU A 173 -1.75 -11.47 17.05
C GLU A 173 -1.50 -12.97 17.16
N ILE A 174 -1.69 -13.67 16.04
CA ILE A 174 -1.45 -15.09 15.89
C ILE A 174 -0.23 -15.26 14.97
N PHE A 175 0.75 -16.01 15.45
CA PHE A 175 1.99 -16.34 14.77
C PHE A 175 2.04 -17.82 14.45
N PHE A 176 2.69 -18.17 13.34
CA PHE A 176 2.99 -19.54 12.98
C PHE A 176 4.48 -19.84 13.19
N ASP A 177 4.78 -20.91 13.93
CA ASP A 177 6.15 -21.42 14.16
C ASP A 177 6.58 -22.31 12.99
N HIS A 178 7.43 -21.81 12.10
CA HIS A 178 7.98 -22.55 10.96
C HIS A 178 8.88 -23.74 11.35
N GLY A 179 9.35 -23.79 12.60
CA GLY A 179 10.19 -24.87 13.10
C GLY A 179 11.59 -24.40 13.52
N PRO A 180 12.29 -25.17 14.37
CA PRO A 180 13.61 -24.80 14.92
C PRO A 180 14.73 -24.69 13.87
N GLU A 181 14.54 -25.22 12.67
CA GLU A 181 15.45 -25.10 11.53
C GLU A 181 15.49 -23.68 10.95
N VAL A 182 14.45 -22.88 11.18
CA VAL A 182 14.40 -21.48 10.76
C VAL A 182 14.95 -20.59 11.88
N PRO A 183 15.89 -19.67 11.60
CA PRO A 183 16.37 -18.71 12.59
C PRO A 183 15.27 -17.76 13.10
N GLY A 184 15.24 -17.54 14.41
CA GLY A 184 14.31 -16.62 15.06
C GLY A 184 13.78 -17.16 16.38
N GLY A 185 13.35 -16.25 17.25
CA GLY A 185 12.70 -16.55 18.52
C GLY A 185 11.22 -16.20 18.49
N PRO A 186 10.45 -16.62 19.52
CA PRO A 186 9.06 -16.24 19.63
C PRO A 186 8.91 -14.72 19.84
N PRO A 187 7.73 -14.16 19.55
CA PRO A 187 7.42 -12.76 19.82
C PRO A 187 7.72 -12.37 21.29
N GLY A 188 8.27 -11.17 21.48
CA GLY A 188 8.68 -10.67 22.79
C GLY A 188 10.08 -11.09 23.26
N THR A 189 10.86 -11.82 22.43
CA THR A 189 12.28 -12.09 22.68
C THR A 189 13.19 -11.23 21.80
N PRO A 190 14.50 -11.08 22.13
CA PRO A 190 15.44 -10.35 21.28
C PRO A 190 15.58 -10.90 19.85
N GLU A 191 15.21 -12.16 19.63
CA GLU A 191 15.27 -12.86 18.35
C GLU A 191 13.95 -12.82 17.57
N ALA A 192 12.94 -12.07 18.04
CA ALA A 192 11.58 -12.02 17.46
C ALA A 192 11.54 -11.51 16.01
N ASP A 193 12.54 -10.72 15.58
CA ASP A 193 12.62 -10.19 14.20
C ASP A 193 12.99 -11.25 13.15
N GLY A 194 13.41 -12.45 13.60
CA GLY A 194 13.72 -13.58 12.74
C GLY A 194 12.49 -14.13 12.00
N ASP A 195 12.73 -14.98 11.00
CA ASP A 195 11.65 -15.49 10.14
C ASP A 195 11.00 -16.79 10.66
N ARG A 196 11.33 -17.26 11.87
CA ARG A 196 10.76 -18.48 12.43
C ARG A 196 9.29 -18.33 12.83
N PHE A 197 8.98 -17.27 13.58
CA PHE A 197 7.63 -16.98 14.03
C PHE A 197 7.06 -15.88 13.14
N VAL A 198 6.23 -16.26 12.17
CA VAL A 198 5.63 -15.31 11.23
C VAL A 198 4.25 -14.93 11.72
N GLU A 199 4.03 -13.63 11.90
CA GLU A 199 2.70 -13.06 12.16
C GLU A 199 1.78 -13.35 10.97
N ILE A 200 0.74 -14.15 11.19
CA ILE A 200 -0.23 -14.53 10.17
C ILE A 200 -1.55 -13.77 10.29
N TRP A 201 -1.96 -13.37 11.49
CA TRP A 201 -3.24 -12.69 11.69
C TRP A 201 -3.21 -11.75 12.88
N ASN A 202 -3.55 -10.48 12.67
CA ASN A 202 -3.76 -9.48 13.71
C ASN A 202 -5.27 -9.24 13.94
N ILE A 203 -5.70 -9.20 15.20
CA ILE A 203 -7.07 -8.97 15.64
C ILE A 203 -7.06 -7.75 16.57
N VAL A 204 -7.56 -6.63 16.06
CA VAL A 204 -7.58 -5.33 16.74
C VAL A 204 -8.93 -5.12 17.42
N PHE A 205 -8.88 -4.78 18.70
CA PHE A 205 -10.04 -4.44 19.51
C PHE A 205 -10.17 -2.92 19.60
N MET A 206 -10.73 -2.33 18.55
CA MET A 206 -10.91 -0.88 18.46
C MET A 206 -11.89 -0.41 19.54
N GLN A 207 -11.37 0.30 20.54
CA GLN A 207 -12.15 0.79 21.68
C GLN A 207 -11.89 2.27 21.99
N TYR A 208 -10.90 2.88 21.33
CA TYR A 208 -10.54 4.29 21.51
C TYR A 208 -10.43 5.02 20.16
N ASP A 209 -10.61 6.34 20.20
CA ASP A 209 -10.27 7.31 19.16
C ASP A 209 -9.17 8.23 19.70
N ARG A 210 -8.04 8.31 19.00
CA ARG A 210 -6.89 9.14 19.40
C ARG A 210 -7.00 10.53 18.78
N ASP A 211 -6.98 11.57 19.62
CA ASP A 211 -6.95 12.96 19.17
C ASP A 211 -5.53 13.44 18.76
N ALA A 212 -5.45 14.66 18.22
CA ALA A 212 -4.19 15.26 17.77
C ALA A 212 -3.17 15.52 18.91
N GLU A 213 -3.64 15.57 20.16
CA GLU A 213 -2.78 15.66 21.35
C GLU A 213 -2.36 14.28 21.89
N GLY A 214 -2.78 13.20 21.23
CA GLY A 214 -2.48 11.82 21.61
C GLY A 214 -3.36 11.26 22.71
N ARG A 215 -4.43 11.96 23.12
CA ARG A 215 -5.36 11.47 24.16
C ARG A 215 -6.34 10.47 23.56
N LEU A 216 -6.65 9.44 24.36
CA LEU A 216 -7.56 8.36 23.98
C LEU A 216 -8.98 8.64 24.48
N HIS A 217 -9.93 8.76 23.57
CA HIS A 217 -11.36 8.91 23.86
C HIS A 217 -12.09 7.60 23.59
N PRO A 218 -12.93 7.06 24.49
CA PRO A 218 -13.67 5.84 24.22
C PRO A 218 -14.58 5.97 22.99
N LEU A 219 -14.57 4.96 22.12
CA LEU A 219 -15.50 4.88 21.00
C LEU A 219 -16.94 4.66 21.48
N PRO A 220 -17.96 5.14 20.76
CA PRO A 220 -19.37 4.94 21.14
C PRO A 220 -19.76 3.47 21.28
N HIS A 221 -19.18 2.63 20.42
CA HIS A 221 -19.32 1.18 20.44
C HIS A 221 -17.93 0.56 20.18
N PRO A 222 -17.51 -0.45 20.97
CA PRO A 222 -16.32 -1.22 20.66
C PRO A 222 -16.50 -1.97 19.34
N ASN A 223 -15.44 -2.01 18.54
CA ASN A 223 -15.43 -2.60 17.22
C ASN A 223 -14.31 -3.62 17.08
N VAL A 224 -14.42 -4.51 16.08
CA VAL A 224 -13.36 -5.45 15.71
C VAL A 224 -12.89 -5.13 14.31
N ASP A 225 -11.57 -5.10 14.16
CA ASP A 225 -10.87 -5.06 12.89
C ASP A 225 -9.87 -6.21 12.87
N THR A 226 -9.80 -6.98 11.79
CA THR A 226 -8.78 -8.02 11.66
C THR A 226 -8.07 -7.91 10.32
N GLY A 227 -6.81 -8.32 10.31
CA GLY A 227 -5.97 -8.34 9.11
C GLY A 227 -5.07 -9.56 9.09
N MET A 228 -5.26 -10.42 8.09
CA MET A 228 -4.41 -11.55 7.76
C MET A 228 -3.81 -11.35 6.38
N GLY A 229 -2.48 -11.35 6.29
CA GLY A 229 -1.79 -11.26 5.01
C GLY A 229 -1.98 -12.54 4.20
N LEU A 230 -2.68 -12.46 3.08
CA LEU A 230 -3.03 -13.63 2.24
C LEU A 230 -1.78 -14.40 1.81
N GLU A 231 -0.72 -13.69 1.40
CA GLU A 231 0.53 -14.30 0.97
C GLU A 231 1.25 -15.03 2.10
N ARG A 232 1.17 -14.50 3.33
CA ARG A 232 1.79 -15.13 4.51
C ARG A 232 1.07 -16.43 4.88
N ILE A 233 -0.25 -16.40 4.97
CA ILE A 233 -1.02 -17.62 5.26
C ILE A 233 -0.92 -18.63 4.11
N ALA A 234 -0.79 -18.18 2.86
CA ALA A 234 -0.52 -19.06 1.73
C ALA A 234 0.84 -19.76 1.83
N ALA A 235 1.90 -19.05 2.25
CA ALA A 235 3.20 -19.67 2.48
C ALA A 235 3.11 -20.81 3.50
N VAL A 236 2.43 -20.56 4.62
CA VAL A 236 2.15 -21.58 5.65
C VAL A 236 1.38 -22.77 5.08
N MET A 237 0.28 -22.52 4.37
CA MET A 237 -0.60 -23.56 3.80
C MET A 237 0.02 -24.35 2.65
N GLN A 238 1.09 -23.83 2.03
CA GLN A 238 1.85 -24.50 0.99
C GLN A 238 3.15 -25.14 1.53
N GLY A 239 3.42 -24.99 2.83
CA GLY A 239 4.61 -25.55 3.47
C GLY A 239 5.92 -24.88 3.04
N VAL A 240 5.84 -23.64 2.55
CA VAL A 240 7.01 -22.84 2.18
C VAL A 240 7.26 -21.73 3.20
N HIS A 241 8.50 -21.29 3.29
CA HIS A 241 8.93 -20.29 4.27
C HIS A 241 8.79 -18.86 3.74
N SER A 242 9.12 -18.65 2.48
CA SER A 242 9.05 -17.33 1.84
C SER A 242 7.72 -17.13 1.14
N ASN A 243 7.15 -15.93 1.28
CA ASN A 243 6.00 -15.51 0.49
C ASN A 243 6.30 -15.57 -1.01
N PHE A 244 7.56 -15.40 -1.41
CA PHE A 244 7.97 -15.46 -2.82
C PHE A 244 7.98 -16.89 -3.39
N ASP A 245 7.82 -17.91 -2.55
CA ASP A 245 7.81 -19.30 -2.98
C ASP A 245 6.39 -19.89 -3.06
N ILE A 246 5.34 -19.07 -2.82
CA ILE A 246 3.95 -19.48 -3.05
C ILE A 246 3.64 -19.55 -4.54
N ASP A 247 2.67 -20.37 -4.93
CA ASP A 247 2.12 -20.49 -6.29
C ASP A 247 2.04 -19.17 -7.08
N LEU A 248 1.41 -18.14 -6.50
CA LEU A 248 1.25 -16.82 -7.14
C LEU A 248 2.59 -16.19 -7.50
N PHE A 249 3.53 -16.15 -6.55
CA PHE A 249 4.83 -15.53 -6.78
C PHE A 249 5.74 -16.41 -7.64
N ARG A 250 5.64 -17.73 -7.52
CA ARG A 250 6.37 -18.67 -8.39
C ARG A 250 6.04 -18.42 -9.84
N HIS A 251 4.76 -18.26 -10.19
CA HIS A 251 4.36 -17.96 -11.57
C HIS A 251 4.94 -16.61 -12.06
N LEU A 252 4.86 -15.55 -11.23
CA LEU A 252 5.43 -14.25 -11.59
C LEU A 252 6.97 -14.27 -11.69
N ILE A 253 7.65 -14.97 -10.79
CA ILE A 253 9.12 -15.10 -10.78
C ILE A 253 9.58 -15.95 -11.96
N ASP A 254 8.86 -17.00 -12.32
CA ASP A 254 9.16 -17.82 -13.48
C ASP A 254 9.01 -16.99 -14.78
N ALA A 255 7.95 -16.17 -14.89
CA ALA A 255 7.79 -15.24 -16.01
C ALA A 255 8.92 -14.17 -16.06
N ALA A 256 9.31 -13.61 -14.91
CA ALA A 256 10.45 -12.70 -14.83
C ALA A 256 11.76 -13.41 -15.22
N SER A 257 11.94 -14.67 -14.83
CA SER A 257 13.09 -15.51 -15.17
C SER A 257 13.19 -15.73 -16.67
N GLU A 258 12.07 -16.05 -17.34
CA GLU A 258 12.00 -16.20 -18.79
C GLU A 258 12.33 -14.91 -19.53
N ILE A 259 11.78 -13.78 -19.08
CA ILE A 259 12.01 -12.47 -19.70
C ILE A 259 13.47 -12.00 -19.51
N THR A 260 14.05 -12.28 -18.34
CA THR A 260 15.41 -11.84 -18.00
C THR A 260 16.49 -12.80 -18.49
N GLY A 261 16.16 -14.08 -18.72
CA GLY A 261 17.11 -15.15 -19.02
C GLY A 261 17.91 -15.62 -17.80
N VAL A 262 17.46 -15.28 -16.59
CA VAL A 262 18.09 -15.65 -15.33
C VAL A 262 17.21 -16.67 -14.62
N ARG A 263 17.82 -17.68 -13.99
CA ARG A 263 17.08 -18.72 -13.26
C ARG A 263 17.02 -18.40 -11.77
N TYR A 264 15.81 -18.46 -11.21
CA TYR A 264 15.59 -18.31 -9.78
C TYR A 264 16.16 -19.50 -8.99
N GLY A 265 16.84 -19.22 -7.88
CA GLY A 265 17.47 -20.19 -6.98
C GLY A 265 18.93 -20.54 -7.32
N GLU A 266 19.47 -20.04 -8.44
CA GLU A 266 20.89 -20.27 -8.80
C GLU A 266 21.84 -19.22 -8.19
N ASP A 267 21.35 -18.01 -7.89
CA ASP A 267 22.16 -16.89 -7.43
C ASP A 267 21.33 -15.96 -6.53
N ALA A 268 21.68 -15.90 -5.25
CA ALA A 268 20.91 -15.16 -4.24
C ALA A 268 20.78 -13.65 -4.54
N GLU A 269 21.77 -13.03 -5.17
CA GLU A 269 21.69 -11.59 -5.52
C GLU A 269 20.73 -11.36 -6.69
N LYS A 270 20.70 -12.30 -7.64
CA LYS A 270 19.76 -12.23 -8.76
C LYS A 270 18.34 -12.58 -8.34
N ASP A 271 18.19 -13.50 -7.38
CA ASP A 271 16.90 -13.86 -6.80
C ASP A 271 16.21 -12.65 -6.16
N ILE A 272 16.97 -11.80 -5.46
CA ILE A 272 16.45 -10.53 -4.93
C ILE A 272 15.84 -9.70 -6.06
N SER A 273 16.53 -9.58 -7.20
CA SER A 273 16.05 -8.80 -8.34
C SER A 273 14.79 -9.38 -8.98
N LEU A 274 14.71 -10.71 -9.09
CA LEU A 274 13.51 -11.39 -9.59
C LEU A 274 12.31 -11.19 -8.65
N ARG A 275 12.54 -11.29 -7.33
CA ARG A 275 11.52 -11.02 -6.30
C ARG A 275 11.01 -9.58 -6.35
N VAL A 276 11.93 -8.60 -6.47
CA VAL A 276 11.54 -7.19 -6.58
C VAL A 276 10.70 -6.94 -7.82
N ILE A 277 11.07 -7.49 -8.98
CA ILE A 277 10.28 -7.34 -10.22
C ILE A 277 8.88 -7.95 -10.05
N ALA A 278 8.80 -9.15 -9.49
CA ALA A 278 7.54 -9.86 -9.27
C ALA A 278 6.60 -9.14 -8.28
N ASP A 279 7.13 -8.56 -7.19
CA ASP A 279 6.33 -7.74 -6.28
C ASP A 279 5.90 -6.42 -6.94
N HIS A 280 6.84 -5.69 -7.53
CA HIS A 280 6.60 -4.35 -8.02
C HIS A 280 5.63 -4.33 -9.21
N VAL A 281 5.59 -5.36 -10.06
CA VAL A 281 4.58 -5.42 -11.13
C VAL A 281 3.15 -5.45 -10.56
N ARG A 282 2.93 -6.13 -9.42
CA ARG A 282 1.62 -6.17 -8.75
C ARG A 282 1.19 -4.76 -8.35
N ALA A 283 2.04 -4.05 -7.62
CA ALA A 283 1.77 -2.67 -7.21
C ALA A 283 1.53 -1.73 -8.40
N ILE A 284 2.36 -1.83 -9.44
CA ILE A 284 2.26 -1.01 -10.66
C ILE A 284 0.92 -1.27 -11.36
N GLY A 285 0.57 -2.55 -11.58
CA GLY A 285 -0.64 -2.93 -12.28
C GLY A 285 -1.90 -2.44 -11.58
N PHE A 286 -2.03 -2.69 -10.27
CA PHE A 286 -3.20 -2.26 -9.51
C PHE A 286 -3.28 -0.75 -9.31
N LEU A 287 -2.15 -0.04 -9.13
CA LEU A 287 -2.17 1.41 -9.04
C LEU A 287 -2.66 2.06 -10.34
N ILE A 288 -2.21 1.56 -11.50
CA ILE A 288 -2.67 2.07 -12.80
C ILE A 288 -4.13 1.66 -13.06
N ALA A 289 -4.55 0.45 -12.67
CA ALA A 289 -5.95 0.01 -12.76
C ALA A 289 -6.87 0.93 -11.95
N ASP A 290 -6.43 1.38 -10.76
CA ASP A 290 -7.17 2.31 -9.91
C ASP A 290 -6.95 3.80 -10.30
N GLY A 291 -6.39 4.07 -11.48
CA GLY A 291 -6.33 5.41 -12.09
C GLY A 291 -5.08 6.25 -11.76
N VAL A 292 -4.08 5.69 -11.08
CA VAL A 292 -2.82 6.41 -10.80
C VAL A 292 -1.91 6.40 -12.02
N LEU A 293 -1.50 7.59 -12.46
CA LEU A 293 -0.53 7.75 -13.55
C LEU A 293 0.85 8.19 -13.03
N PRO A 294 1.96 7.76 -13.66
CA PRO A 294 3.30 8.19 -13.25
C PRO A 294 3.47 9.71 -13.34
N SER A 295 3.81 10.36 -12.22
CA SER A 295 4.01 11.82 -12.13
C SER A 295 5.23 12.16 -11.25
N ASN A 296 5.51 13.45 -11.04
CA ASN A 296 6.61 13.90 -10.16
C ASN A 296 6.15 14.19 -8.73
N GLU A 297 4.85 14.11 -8.43
CA GLU A 297 4.30 14.46 -7.12
C GLU A 297 3.23 13.46 -6.63
N GLY A 298 2.99 13.45 -5.32
CA GLY A 298 1.95 12.64 -4.68
C GLY A 298 2.01 11.14 -5.03
N ARG A 299 0.83 10.56 -5.28
CA ARG A 299 0.66 9.12 -5.59
C ARG A 299 1.37 8.71 -6.88
N GLY A 300 1.33 9.55 -7.91
CA GLY A 300 1.98 9.30 -9.18
C GLY A 300 3.51 9.26 -9.08
N PHE A 301 4.08 10.03 -8.15
CA PHE A 301 5.50 9.92 -7.82
C PHE A 301 5.84 8.56 -7.21
N VAL A 302 5.03 8.06 -6.26
CA VAL A 302 5.27 6.74 -5.65
C VAL A 302 5.23 5.63 -6.69
N LEU A 303 4.21 5.62 -7.56
CA LEU A 303 4.13 4.69 -8.69
C LEU A 303 5.39 4.75 -9.56
N ARG A 304 5.85 5.97 -9.90
CA ARG A 304 7.07 6.17 -10.68
C ARG A 304 8.31 5.60 -9.98
N ARG A 305 8.43 5.73 -8.65
CA ARG A 305 9.56 5.15 -7.88
C ARG A 305 9.57 3.62 -7.95
N ILE A 306 8.42 3.00 -7.68
CA ILE A 306 8.26 1.53 -7.74
C ILE A 306 8.62 1.03 -9.14
N LEU A 307 8.07 1.66 -10.19
CA LEU A 307 8.37 1.31 -11.58
C LEU A 307 9.87 1.43 -11.88
N ARG A 308 10.50 2.55 -11.55
CA ARG A 308 11.94 2.77 -11.82
C ARG A 308 12.84 1.82 -11.05
N ARG A 309 12.45 1.43 -9.84
CA ARG A 309 13.17 0.43 -9.05
C ARG A 309 13.10 -0.96 -9.68
N ALA A 310 11.93 -1.39 -10.15
CA ALA A 310 11.80 -2.63 -10.92
C ALA A 310 12.68 -2.63 -12.19
N LEU A 311 12.71 -1.50 -12.91
CA LEU A 311 13.58 -1.35 -14.09
C LEU A 311 15.07 -1.41 -13.77
N ARG A 312 15.49 -0.84 -12.63
CA ARG A 312 16.88 -0.97 -12.15
C ARG A 312 17.23 -2.43 -11.91
N HIS A 313 16.37 -3.20 -11.25
CA HIS A 313 16.61 -4.63 -11.02
C HIS A 313 16.67 -5.41 -12.34
N GLY A 314 15.81 -5.10 -13.31
CA GLY A 314 15.95 -5.65 -14.67
C GLY A 314 17.29 -5.31 -15.32
N TRP A 315 17.77 -4.07 -15.16
CA TRP A 315 19.08 -3.65 -15.65
C TRP A 315 20.24 -4.40 -15.01
N MET A 316 20.16 -4.69 -13.71
CA MET A 316 21.13 -5.51 -12.97
C MET A 316 21.15 -6.95 -13.48
N LEU A 317 20.00 -7.49 -13.88
CA LEU A 317 19.89 -8.80 -14.54
C LEU A 317 20.30 -8.77 -16.03
N GLY A 318 20.78 -7.62 -16.54
CA GLY A 318 21.31 -7.49 -17.90
C GLY A 318 20.30 -7.00 -18.94
N ARG A 319 19.05 -6.71 -18.56
CA ARG A 319 18.04 -6.19 -19.50
C ARG A 319 18.30 -4.72 -19.83
N LYS A 320 18.54 -4.45 -21.12
CA LYS A 320 18.77 -3.08 -21.65
C LYS A 320 17.63 -2.56 -22.52
N GLU A 321 16.68 -3.43 -22.84
CA GLU A 321 15.47 -3.14 -23.61
C GLU A 321 14.23 -3.21 -22.72
N PRO A 322 13.12 -2.52 -23.09
CA PRO A 322 11.86 -2.60 -22.37
C PRO A 322 11.39 -4.04 -22.15
N PHE A 323 11.04 -4.38 -20.91
CA PHE A 323 10.64 -5.72 -20.50
C PHE A 323 9.49 -5.70 -19.47
N LEU A 324 9.38 -4.67 -18.64
CA LEU A 324 8.47 -4.66 -17.49
C LEU A 324 7.00 -4.69 -17.92
N TRP A 325 6.66 -4.04 -19.03
CA TRP A 325 5.29 -4.10 -19.59
C TRP A 325 4.86 -5.54 -19.95
N ARG A 326 5.80 -6.45 -20.23
CA ARG A 326 5.50 -7.86 -20.53
C ARG A 326 5.12 -8.67 -19.29
N MET A 327 5.42 -8.15 -18.10
CA MET A 327 5.03 -8.75 -16.82
C MET A 327 3.54 -8.54 -16.50
N VAL A 328 2.85 -7.63 -17.22
CA VAL A 328 1.43 -7.34 -16.98
C VAL A 328 0.53 -8.53 -17.32
N ALA A 329 0.80 -9.25 -18.42
CA ALA A 329 0.02 -10.42 -18.78
C ALA A 329 0.10 -11.55 -17.72
N PRO A 330 1.28 -11.98 -17.25
CA PRO A 330 1.40 -12.92 -16.12
C PRO A 330 0.68 -12.46 -14.85
N LEU A 331 0.69 -11.16 -14.56
CA LEU A 331 -0.05 -10.58 -13.43
C LEU A 331 -1.57 -10.73 -13.60
N VAL A 332 -2.09 -10.47 -14.80
CA VAL A 332 -3.51 -10.62 -15.13
C VAL A 332 -3.92 -12.10 -15.07
N ASP A 333 -3.10 -13.01 -15.56
CA ASP A 333 -3.37 -14.45 -15.51
C ASP A 333 -3.54 -14.94 -14.06
N GLU A 334 -2.71 -14.42 -13.16
CA GLU A 334 -2.68 -14.84 -11.76
C GLU A 334 -3.76 -14.17 -10.90
N MET A 335 -4.06 -12.89 -11.13
CA MET A 335 -4.93 -12.10 -10.24
C MET A 335 -6.26 -11.67 -10.88
N GLY A 336 -6.38 -11.76 -12.20
CA GLY A 336 -7.55 -11.29 -12.95
C GLY A 336 -8.83 -12.10 -12.73
N GLY A 337 -8.71 -13.33 -12.22
CA GLY A 337 -9.86 -14.16 -11.84
C GLY A 337 -10.68 -13.57 -10.69
N HIS A 338 -10.03 -12.87 -9.75
CA HIS A 338 -10.69 -12.18 -8.64
C HIS A 338 -10.86 -10.68 -8.92
N TYR A 339 -9.86 -10.04 -9.52
CA TYR A 339 -9.84 -8.60 -9.79
C TYR A 339 -10.11 -8.30 -11.27
N ARG A 340 -11.38 -8.15 -11.64
CA ARG A 340 -11.77 -7.90 -13.03
C ARG A 340 -11.26 -6.57 -13.57
N GLU A 341 -11.13 -5.57 -12.72
CA GLU A 341 -10.59 -4.26 -13.08
C GLU A 341 -9.19 -4.36 -13.68
N LEU A 342 -8.40 -5.37 -13.27
CA LEU A 342 -7.06 -5.61 -13.80
C LEU A 342 -7.10 -6.16 -15.23
N VAL A 343 -8.07 -7.04 -15.53
CA VAL A 343 -8.31 -7.59 -16.88
C VAL A 343 -8.77 -6.47 -17.81
N GLU A 344 -9.74 -5.66 -17.35
CA GLU A 344 -10.29 -4.54 -18.11
C GLU A 344 -9.23 -3.47 -18.41
N ALA A 345 -8.33 -3.21 -17.45
CA ALA A 345 -7.27 -2.22 -17.59
C ALA A 345 -5.98 -2.74 -18.25
N GLN A 346 -5.86 -4.04 -18.55
CA GLN A 346 -4.60 -4.67 -19.00
C GLN A 346 -3.89 -3.88 -20.10
N HIS A 347 -4.59 -3.56 -21.19
CA HIS A 347 -4.00 -2.85 -22.31
C HIS A 347 -3.48 -1.45 -21.90
N ASN A 348 -4.25 -0.72 -21.09
CA ASN A 348 -3.84 0.59 -20.58
C ASN A 348 -2.60 0.49 -19.69
N ILE A 349 -2.56 -0.50 -18.79
CA ILE A 349 -1.40 -0.76 -17.92
C ILE A 349 -0.15 -1.03 -18.76
N GLU A 350 -0.25 -1.93 -19.74
CA GLU A 350 0.87 -2.25 -20.65
C GLU A 350 1.41 -1.00 -21.36
N GLN A 351 0.53 -0.13 -21.88
CA GLN A 351 0.96 1.11 -22.56
C GLN A 351 1.63 2.09 -21.60
N VAL A 352 1.03 2.35 -20.44
CA VAL A 352 1.58 3.28 -19.43
C VAL A 352 2.95 2.81 -18.97
N VAL A 353 3.09 1.53 -18.63
CA VAL A 353 4.36 0.95 -18.19
C VAL A 353 5.41 1.04 -19.29
N ARG A 354 5.06 0.69 -20.52
CA ARG A 354 5.99 0.72 -21.66
C ARG A 354 6.52 2.13 -21.93
N VAL A 355 5.65 3.15 -21.92
CA VAL A 355 6.05 4.54 -22.17
C VAL A 355 7.00 5.05 -21.09
N GLU A 356 6.69 4.81 -19.81
CA GLU A 356 7.56 5.24 -18.71
C GLU A 356 8.91 4.48 -18.73
N GLU A 357 8.88 3.19 -19.07
CA GLU A 357 10.08 2.36 -19.22
C GLU A 357 11.00 2.84 -20.34
N GLU A 358 10.47 3.05 -21.55
CA GLU A 358 11.22 3.59 -22.69
C GLU A 358 11.80 4.99 -22.40
N ARG A 359 11.11 5.79 -21.58
CA ARG A 359 11.61 7.09 -21.14
C ARG A 359 12.78 6.94 -20.16
N PHE A 360 12.63 6.11 -19.13
CA PHE A 360 13.63 6.00 -18.08
C PHE A 360 14.89 5.24 -18.53
N LEU A 361 14.77 4.21 -19.36
CA LEU A 361 15.93 3.47 -19.89
C LEU A 361 16.93 4.38 -20.63
N ARG A 362 16.46 5.47 -21.25
CA ARG A 362 17.32 6.47 -21.91
C ARG A 362 18.24 7.22 -20.93
N THR A 363 17.83 7.39 -19.68
CA THR A 363 18.61 8.10 -18.65
C THR A 363 19.27 7.17 -17.64
N LEU A 364 18.73 5.96 -17.43
CA LEU A 364 19.19 4.97 -16.44
C LEU A 364 20.70 4.70 -16.55
N GLY A 365 21.22 4.38 -17.73
CA GLY A 365 22.65 4.08 -17.90
C GLY A 365 23.57 5.25 -17.51
N LYS A 366 23.17 6.48 -17.87
CA LYS A 366 23.94 7.70 -17.53
C LYS A 366 23.84 8.02 -16.03
N GLY A 367 22.64 7.87 -15.45
CA GLY A 367 22.42 8.08 -14.03
C GLY A 367 23.20 7.09 -13.15
N LEU A 368 23.23 5.81 -13.52
CA LEU A 368 24.03 4.79 -12.80
C LEU A 368 25.52 5.12 -12.82
N LYS A 369 26.04 5.61 -13.95
CA LYS A 369 27.43 6.07 -14.04
C LYS A 369 27.69 7.26 -13.11
N LEU A 370 26.79 8.24 -13.08
CA LEU A 370 26.91 9.39 -12.19
C LEU A 370 26.85 8.98 -10.70
N VAL A 371 26.00 8.02 -10.33
CA VAL A 371 25.97 7.47 -8.96
C VAL A 371 27.31 6.81 -8.61
N ALA A 372 27.88 6.01 -9.53
CA ALA A 372 29.18 5.38 -9.32
C ALA A 372 30.31 6.42 -9.14
N GLU A 373 30.36 7.44 -10.01
CA GLU A 373 31.34 8.53 -9.91
C GLU A 373 31.18 9.33 -8.61
N ALA A 374 29.94 9.58 -8.16
CA ALA A 374 29.66 10.26 -6.90
C ALA A 374 30.12 9.44 -5.70
N ALA A 375 29.88 8.13 -5.71
CA ALA A 375 30.31 7.21 -4.67
C ALA A 375 31.85 7.12 -4.57
N GLU A 376 32.54 7.06 -5.72
CA GLU A 376 34.01 7.07 -5.76
C GLU A 376 34.59 8.36 -5.20
N LYS A 377 33.99 9.52 -5.55
CA LYS A 377 34.43 10.83 -5.04
C LYS A 377 34.19 11.00 -3.54
N ALA A 378 33.11 10.44 -3.01
CA ALA A 378 32.79 10.52 -1.59
C ALA A 378 33.77 9.70 -0.72
N ALA A 379 34.31 8.61 -1.27
CA ALA A 379 35.14 7.62 -0.57
C ALA A 379 34.43 6.95 0.63
N ASP A 380 35.06 5.96 1.25
CA ASP A 380 34.46 5.22 2.37
C ASP A 380 34.19 6.13 3.58
N GLY A 381 32.99 6.03 4.16
CA GLY A 381 32.48 6.92 5.21
C GLY A 381 32.04 8.30 4.72
N GLY A 382 32.15 8.57 3.42
CA GLY A 382 31.83 9.85 2.80
C GLY A 382 30.33 10.14 2.68
N THR A 383 30.02 11.36 2.23
CA THR A 383 28.64 11.82 1.98
C THR A 383 28.48 12.26 0.53
N ILE A 384 27.45 11.76 -0.15
CA ILE A 384 27.07 12.24 -1.49
C ILE A 384 26.38 13.59 -1.34
N PRO A 385 26.89 14.68 -1.97
CA PRO A 385 26.33 16.02 -1.83
C PRO A 385 24.89 16.12 -2.34
N GLY A 386 24.08 16.95 -1.67
CA GLY A 386 22.68 17.19 -2.03
C GLY A 386 22.51 17.73 -3.46
N ASP A 387 23.47 18.51 -3.95
CA ASP A 387 23.53 18.99 -5.34
C ASP A 387 23.58 17.84 -6.36
N THR A 388 24.38 16.81 -6.05
CA THR A 388 24.51 15.62 -6.90
C THR A 388 23.22 14.81 -6.87
N LEU A 389 22.61 14.65 -5.68
CA LEU A 389 21.31 14.01 -5.53
C LEU A 389 20.21 14.76 -6.30
N PHE A 390 20.25 16.09 -6.28
CA PHE A 390 19.32 16.92 -7.02
C PHE A 390 19.48 16.76 -8.52
N VAL A 391 20.70 16.74 -9.04
CA VAL A 391 20.96 16.46 -10.48
C VAL A 391 20.48 15.06 -10.87
N LEU A 392 20.76 14.05 -10.04
CA LEU A 392 20.27 12.68 -10.24
C LEU A 392 18.75 12.64 -10.32
N TYR A 393 18.06 13.32 -9.40
CA TYR A 393 16.60 13.43 -9.37
C TYR A 393 16.03 14.19 -10.58
N ASP A 394 16.45 15.44 -10.77
CA ASP A 394 15.86 16.38 -11.73
C ASP A 394 16.22 16.03 -13.18
N THR A 395 17.48 15.70 -13.43
CA THR A 395 17.99 15.50 -14.80
C THR A 395 17.87 14.06 -15.25
N TYR A 396 18.21 13.10 -14.38
CA TYR A 396 18.26 11.68 -14.74
C TYR A 396 17.04 10.90 -14.27
N GLY A 397 16.21 11.49 -13.42
CA GLY A 397 15.02 10.86 -12.90
C GLY A 397 15.32 9.79 -11.85
N PHE A 398 16.35 9.95 -11.03
CA PHE A 398 16.69 8.99 -9.98
C PHE A 398 16.13 9.50 -8.65
N PRO A 399 15.07 8.89 -8.12
CA PRO A 399 14.60 9.16 -6.76
C PRO A 399 15.72 8.92 -5.75
N VAL A 400 15.72 9.66 -4.65
CA VAL A 400 16.76 9.54 -3.61
C VAL A 400 16.77 8.13 -3.01
N ASP A 401 15.61 7.50 -2.83
CA ASP A 401 15.45 6.11 -2.41
C ASP A 401 16.09 5.12 -3.41
N LEU A 402 15.99 5.38 -4.72
CA LEU A 402 16.69 4.57 -5.73
C LEU A 402 18.20 4.72 -5.60
N VAL A 403 18.70 5.92 -5.32
CA VAL A 403 20.14 6.16 -5.08
C VAL A 403 20.60 5.43 -3.81
N ALA A 404 19.82 5.49 -2.74
CA ALA A 404 20.08 4.76 -1.50
C ALA A 404 20.12 3.24 -1.73
N ASP A 405 19.16 2.71 -2.48
CA ASP A 405 19.07 1.30 -2.88
C ASP A 405 20.23 0.87 -3.79
N ILE A 406 20.79 1.77 -4.62
CA ILE A 406 22.00 1.54 -5.41
C ILE A 406 23.25 1.42 -4.54
N LEU A 407 23.32 2.22 -3.49
CA LEU A 407 24.50 2.33 -2.62
C LEU A 407 24.41 1.47 -1.38
N ARG A 408 23.33 0.71 -1.22
CA ARG A 408 23.12 -0.23 -0.13
C ARG A 408 24.32 -1.18 0.01
N GLY A 409 24.78 -1.34 1.25
CA GLY A 409 25.98 -2.13 1.57
C GLY A 409 27.30 -1.35 1.45
N ARG A 410 27.28 -0.10 0.95
CA ARG A 410 28.43 0.80 1.03
C ARG A 410 28.31 1.71 2.25
N ASN A 411 29.45 2.03 2.87
CA ASN A 411 29.51 2.98 3.99
C ASN A 411 29.46 4.43 3.47
N LEU A 412 28.33 4.83 2.89
CA LEU A 412 28.11 6.16 2.31
C LEU A 412 26.84 6.79 2.88
N LYS A 413 26.88 8.10 3.11
CA LYS A 413 25.72 8.89 3.55
C LYS A 413 25.18 9.71 2.38
N LEU A 414 23.91 10.08 2.45
CA LEU A 414 23.26 10.98 1.50
C LEU A 414 22.95 12.31 2.20
N ASP A 415 23.36 13.42 1.61
CA ASP A 415 23.03 14.77 2.11
C ASP A 415 21.59 15.14 1.74
N LEU A 416 20.65 14.64 2.55
CA LEU A 416 19.21 14.87 2.36
C LEU A 416 18.82 16.33 2.59
N GLU A 417 19.40 16.99 3.59
CA GLU A 417 19.16 18.41 3.87
C GLU A 417 19.61 19.29 2.70
N GLY A 418 20.77 19.00 2.10
CA GLY A 418 21.24 19.69 0.91
C GLY A 418 20.36 19.44 -0.31
N PHE A 419 19.85 18.22 -0.48
CA PHE A 419 18.90 17.89 -1.53
C PHE A 419 17.58 18.67 -1.37
N GLU A 420 17.02 18.69 -0.16
CA GLU A 420 15.79 19.43 0.16
C GLU A 420 15.95 20.92 -0.09
N ARG A 421 17.09 21.52 0.31
CA ARG A 421 17.39 22.91 -0.01
C ARG A 421 17.36 23.19 -1.51
N ARG A 422 17.90 22.27 -2.34
CA ARG A 422 17.84 22.40 -3.81
C ARG A 422 16.43 22.26 -4.37
N MET A 423 15.63 21.36 -3.81
CA MET A 423 14.22 21.21 -4.15
C MET A 423 13.42 22.48 -3.81
N GLU A 424 13.68 23.10 -2.65
CA GLU A 424 13.07 24.37 -2.25
C GLU A 424 13.50 25.52 -3.16
N GLU A 425 14.79 25.62 -3.51
CA GLU A 425 15.30 26.58 -4.49
C GLU A 425 14.63 26.41 -5.87
N GLN A 426 14.42 25.17 -6.32
CA GLN A 426 13.70 24.88 -7.57
C GLN A 426 12.23 25.30 -7.47
N ARG A 427 11.52 24.95 -6.39
CA ARG A 427 10.13 25.37 -6.15
C ARG A 427 10.00 26.89 -6.08
N ALA A 428 10.93 27.57 -5.39
CA ALA A 428 10.96 29.02 -5.32
C ALA A 428 11.20 29.66 -6.69
N ARG A 429 12.13 29.12 -7.50
CA ARG A 429 12.35 29.56 -8.88
C ARG A 429 11.13 29.31 -9.78
N ALA A 430 10.48 28.15 -9.65
CA ALA A 430 9.25 27.84 -10.38
C ALA A 430 8.13 28.82 -10.00
N ARG A 431 7.93 29.10 -8.70
CA ARG A 431 6.98 30.12 -8.19
C ARG A 431 7.32 31.54 -8.64
N ALA A 432 8.60 31.90 -8.70
CA ALA A 432 9.04 33.22 -9.15
C ALA A 432 8.97 33.39 -10.68
N ALA A 433 9.17 32.31 -11.44
CA ALA A 433 8.95 32.26 -12.88
C ALA A 433 7.47 32.15 -13.24
N TRP A 434 6.63 31.67 -12.31
CA TRP A 434 5.19 31.67 -12.40
C TRP A 434 4.65 33.09 -12.18
N LYS A 435 4.42 33.80 -13.30
CA LYS A 435 3.44 34.89 -13.33
C LYS A 435 2.05 34.28 -13.39
N GLY A 436 1.56 33.78 -12.25
CA GLY A 436 0.20 33.25 -12.12
C GLY A 436 -0.83 34.36 -11.89
N SER A 437 -1.97 34.25 -12.55
CA SER A 437 -3.25 34.74 -12.02
C SER A 437 -3.56 33.95 -10.74
N GLY A 438 -3.15 34.48 -9.59
CA GLY A 438 -3.29 33.82 -8.30
C GLY A 438 -4.69 33.99 -7.72
N GLU A 439 -5.55 33.01 -7.92
CA GLU A 439 -6.76 32.85 -7.11
C GLU A 439 -6.80 31.43 -6.53
N GLU A 440 -6.76 31.33 -5.20
CA GLU A 440 -7.25 30.16 -4.47
C GLU A 440 -8.73 29.96 -4.84
N ALA A 441 -9.08 28.78 -5.33
CA ALA A 441 -10.44 28.45 -5.69
C ALA A 441 -11.32 28.48 -4.41
N PRO A 442 -12.39 29.29 -4.36
CA PRO A 442 -13.19 29.45 -3.16
C PRO A 442 -14.19 28.29 -2.96
N GLU A 443 -13.79 27.33 -2.12
CA GLU A 443 -14.41 26.04 -1.87
C GLU A 443 -15.91 26.12 -1.48
N GLU A 444 -16.31 27.10 -0.67
CA GLU A 444 -17.71 27.28 -0.23
C GLU A 444 -18.69 27.52 -1.39
N ALA A 445 -18.29 28.31 -2.40
CA ALA A 445 -19.15 28.63 -3.53
C ALA A 445 -19.37 27.40 -4.44
N PHE A 446 -18.35 26.56 -4.61
CA PHE A 446 -18.47 25.34 -5.42
C PHE A 446 -19.31 24.27 -4.73
N LEU A 447 -19.18 24.13 -3.39
CA LEU A 447 -20.02 23.22 -2.61
C LEU A 447 -21.50 23.61 -2.69
N ALA A 448 -21.82 24.90 -2.56
CA ALA A 448 -23.20 25.38 -2.71
C ALA A 448 -23.78 25.10 -4.11
N ILE A 449 -22.99 25.32 -5.17
CA ILE A 449 -23.42 25.00 -6.54
C ILE A 449 -23.66 23.50 -6.70
N ARG A 450 -22.76 22.65 -6.17
CA ARG A 450 -22.92 21.19 -6.23
C ARG A 450 -24.18 20.71 -5.52
N ASP A 451 -24.48 21.26 -4.35
CA ASP A 451 -25.63 20.84 -3.56
C ASP A 451 -26.97 21.28 -4.20
N GLU A 452 -27.01 22.42 -4.90
CA GLU A 452 -28.21 22.91 -5.59
C GLU A 452 -28.37 22.37 -7.02
N ARG A 453 -27.26 22.12 -7.74
CA ARG A 453 -27.25 21.81 -9.19
C ARG A 453 -26.69 20.42 -9.54
N GLY A 454 -26.16 19.70 -8.56
CA GLY A 454 -25.49 18.41 -8.78
C GLY A 454 -24.01 18.57 -9.15
N ALA A 455 -23.29 17.44 -9.19
CA ALA A 455 -21.89 17.38 -9.59
C ALA A 455 -21.74 17.46 -11.12
N SER A 456 -20.60 17.98 -11.60
CA SER A 456 -20.25 17.96 -13.01
C SER A 456 -19.98 16.52 -13.49
N GLU A 457 -20.60 16.13 -14.61
CA GLU A 457 -20.33 14.84 -15.25
C GLU A 457 -19.00 14.89 -16.03
N PHE A 458 -18.11 13.93 -15.76
CA PHE A 458 -16.82 13.86 -16.44
C PHE A 458 -16.90 12.94 -17.67
N LEU A 459 -16.66 13.53 -18.86
CA LEU A 459 -16.76 12.85 -20.15
C LEU A 459 -15.40 12.51 -20.78
N GLY A 460 -14.29 12.88 -20.13
CA GLY A 460 -12.94 12.80 -20.70
C GLY A 460 -12.41 11.37 -20.93
N TYR A 461 -13.13 10.34 -20.44
CA TYR A 461 -12.88 8.95 -20.79
C TYR A 461 -13.49 8.52 -22.14
N GLN A 462 -14.49 9.26 -22.63
CA GLN A 462 -15.30 8.90 -23.80
C GLN A 462 -15.07 9.85 -24.97
N THR A 463 -14.88 11.14 -24.71
CA THR A 463 -14.74 12.18 -25.74
C THR A 463 -13.79 13.30 -25.31
N LEU A 464 -13.15 13.95 -26.29
CA LEU A 464 -12.33 15.14 -26.11
C LEU A 464 -13.11 16.45 -26.34
N ALA A 465 -14.36 16.36 -26.79
CA ALA A 465 -15.23 17.50 -27.05
C ALA A 465 -16.66 17.21 -26.57
N ALA A 466 -17.25 18.18 -25.88
CA ALA A 466 -18.65 18.12 -25.43
C ALA A 466 -19.23 19.54 -25.33
N GLU A 467 -20.55 19.65 -25.48
CA GLU A 467 -21.28 20.89 -25.19
C GLU A 467 -21.67 20.89 -23.71
N GLY A 468 -21.33 21.94 -22.95
CA GLY A 468 -21.67 22.07 -21.54
C GLY A 468 -22.54 23.30 -21.27
N ALA A 469 -23.47 23.18 -20.34
CA ALA A 469 -24.24 24.30 -19.81
C ALA A 469 -23.53 24.92 -18.60
N ILE A 470 -23.50 26.24 -18.53
CA ILE A 470 -23.00 26.98 -17.38
C ILE A 470 -24.01 26.85 -16.24
N VAL A 471 -23.62 26.22 -15.14
CA VAL A 471 -24.46 26.04 -13.94
C VAL A 471 -24.08 26.99 -12.81
N GLY A 472 -22.93 27.67 -12.92
CA GLY A 472 -22.52 28.70 -11.97
C GLY A 472 -21.36 29.53 -12.49
N ILE A 473 -21.30 30.78 -12.02
CA ILE A 473 -20.18 31.70 -12.23
C ILE A 473 -19.74 32.18 -10.85
N VAL A 474 -18.45 32.05 -10.53
CA VAL A 474 -17.90 32.39 -9.22
C VAL A 474 -16.79 33.42 -9.37
N ARG A 475 -16.84 34.46 -8.54
CA ARG A 475 -15.80 35.48 -8.46
C ARG A 475 -15.69 35.99 -7.02
N ASP A 476 -14.45 36.19 -6.55
CA ASP A 476 -14.14 36.63 -5.18
C ASP A 476 -14.84 35.77 -4.11
N GLY A 477 -14.96 34.46 -4.35
CA GLY A 477 -15.63 33.54 -3.44
C GLY A 477 -17.14 33.56 -3.40
N ARG A 478 -17.80 34.22 -4.35
CA ARG A 478 -19.27 34.31 -4.39
C ARG A 478 -19.83 34.02 -5.76
N MET A 479 -21.04 33.45 -5.78
CA MET A 479 -21.81 33.31 -7.02
C MET A 479 -22.16 34.69 -7.60
N ARG A 480 -22.07 34.78 -8.92
CA ARG A 480 -22.45 35.94 -9.73
C ARG A 480 -23.33 35.49 -10.89
N ASP A 481 -24.14 36.41 -11.40
CA ASP A 481 -24.97 36.14 -12.57
C ASP A 481 -24.20 36.32 -13.89
N ALA A 482 -23.12 37.12 -13.89
CA ALA A 482 -22.30 37.40 -15.07
C ALA A 482 -20.89 37.90 -14.72
N LEU A 483 -19.97 37.83 -15.70
CA LEU A 483 -18.65 38.48 -15.69
C LEU A 483 -18.60 39.54 -16.79
N ALA A 484 -18.06 40.73 -16.50
CA ALA A 484 -17.83 41.77 -17.49
C ALA A 484 -16.56 41.52 -18.30
N LYS A 485 -16.45 42.18 -19.46
CA LYS A 485 -15.28 42.06 -20.33
C LYS A 485 -14.01 42.48 -19.59
N GLY A 486 -13.03 41.57 -19.51
CA GLY A 486 -11.75 41.79 -18.85
C GLY A 486 -11.72 41.34 -17.38
N GLU A 487 -12.84 40.85 -16.84
CA GLU A 487 -12.89 40.28 -15.50
C GLU A 487 -12.48 38.80 -15.51
N GLN A 488 -11.78 38.38 -14.47
CA GLN A 488 -11.43 36.98 -14.21
C GLN A 488 -12.41 36.39 -13.20
N GLY A 489 -12.64 35.09 -13.32
CA GLY A 489 -13.51 34.32 -12.45
C GLY A 489 -13.62 32.88 -12.94
N TRP A 490 -14.35 32.07 -12.19
CA TRP A 490 -14.54 30.66 -12.44
C TRP A 490 -15.91 30.42 -13.09
N VAL A 491 -15.96 29.47 -14.02
CA VAL A 491 -17.21 29.00 -14.65
C VAL A 491 -17.36 27.52 -14.31
N VAL A 492 -18.52 27.16 -13.76
CA VAL A 492 -18.88 25.77 -13.44
C VAL A 492 -19.81 25.25 -14.53
N LEU A 493 -19.47 24.09 -15.09
CA LEU A 493 -20.23 23.42 -16.15
C LEU A 493 -20.93 22.17 -15.61
N ASN A 494 -22.09 21.82 -16.15
CA ASN A 494 -22.77 20.57 -15.80
C ASN A 494 -22.01 19.32 -16.29
N GLN A 495 -21.20 19.45 -17.34
CA GLN A 495 -20.40 18.37 -17.90
C GLN A 495 -19.12 18.90 -18.56
N THR A 496 -18.05 18.11 -18.54
CA THR A 496 -16.75 18.51 -19.09
C THR A 496 -15.92 17.32 -19.57
N PRO A 497 -15.25 17.42 -20.74
CA PRO A 497 -14.21 16.47 -21.14
C PRO A 497 -12.83 16.82 -20.56
N PHE A 498 -12.69 18.00 -19.92
CA PHE A 498 -11.43 18.47 -19.36
C PHE A 498 -11.17 17.84 -18.00
N TYR A 499 -9.97 17.28 -17.84
CA TYR A 499 -9.46 16.86 -16.55
C TYR A 499 -9.29 18.06 -15.62
N GLY A 500 -9.52 17.86 -14.32
CA GLY A 500 -9.13 18.84 -13.32
C GLY A 500 -7.63 19.07 -13.40
N GLU A 501 -7.21 20.34 -13.37
CA GLU A 501 -5.81 20.72 -13.25
C GLU A 501 -5.39 20.49 -11.78
N SER A 502 -4.34 19.69 -11.56
CA SER A 502 -3.79 19.42 -10.22
C SER A 502 -2.60 20.30 -9.91
#